data_AF-A0A2G4G9J2-F1
#
_entry.id   AF-A0A2G4G9J2-F1
#
_cell.length_a   1.000
_cell.length_b   1.000
_cell.length_c   1.000
_cell.angle_alpha   90.00
_cell.angle_beta   90.00
_cell.angle_gamma   90.00
#
_symmetry.space_group_name_H-M   'P 1'
#
loop_
_entity.id
_entity.type
_entity.pdbx_description
1 polymer ?
#
loop_
_entity_poly.entity_id
_entity_poly.type
_entity_poly.pdbx_seq_one_letter_code
_entity_poly.pdbx_strand_id
1 'polypeptide(L)'
;TLEFDAHRALYDWTLASLELPRAVPHQYEFAKLNLGYTIVSKRKLLQLVQDKFVTGWDDPRMPTISGLRRRGIPASALRRFVIGVGVTKFDSVTDVAVFDNAVREELNPTALRRLAVLKPIKLTLTNIAPGEVLDCHATNNPQHDNPTTRKVALTREVYIDHDDFAEVPPPKYFRLKPGGEVRLKYACIIKCDEVVKDAAGLIIELRCTADLTTRIGGPNVDRKVKGTIHWVSATHCIEAEVRLYDRLFTIPEPDADGEFKKHVNPHSLEVVTAKLEASLADATSDHRYQFERLGYFALDSKDSAAGPLIFNRTITLKDAWVPKK
;
A
#
# COMPACT_ATOMS: atom_id res chain seq x y z
N THR A 1 -31.90 6.18 -7.67
CA THR A 1 -30.97 6.18 -8.83
C THR A 1 -31.78 6.18 -10.11
N LEU A 2 -31.17 6.42 -11.27
CA LEU A 2 -31.88 6.54 -12.56
C LEU A 2 -32.78 5.33 -12.92
N GLU A 3 -32.48 4.14 -12.40
CA GLU A 3 -33.35 2.95 -12.53
C GLU A 3 -34.80 3.15 -12.08
N PHE A 4 -35.08 4.15 -11.25
CA PHE A 4 -36.42 4.45 -10.72
C PHE A 4 -37.08 5.66 -11.41
N ASP A 5 -36.46 6.23 -12.45
CA ASP A 5 -36.99 7.41 -13.14
C ASP A 5 -38.37 7.12 -13.75
N ALA A 6 -38.53 5.97 -14.42
CA ALA A 6 -39.82 5.52 -14.97
C ALA A 6 -40.87 5.23 -13.88
N HIS A 7 -40.46 4.97 -12.64
CA HIS A 7 -41.38 4.72 -11.52
C HIS A 7 -41.88 6.00 -10.85
N ARG A 8 -41.34 7.17 -11.21
CA ARG A 8 -41.73 8.45 -10.61
C ARG A 8 -43.23 8.73 -10.78
N ALA A 9 -43.78 8.44 -11.96
CA ALA A 9 -45.21 8.64 -12.21
C ALA A 9 -46.11 7.84 -11.25
N LEU A 10 -45.71 6.60 -10.93
CA LEU A 10 -46.43 5.77 -9.96
C LEU A 10 -46.24 6.27 -8.52
N TYR A 11 -45.03 6.72 -8.18
CA TYR A 11 -44.73 7.35 -6.89
C TYR A 11 -45.61 8.59 -6.67
N ASP A 12 -45.67 9.49 -7.65
CA ASP A 12 -46.47 10.71 -7.61
C ASP A 12 -47.97 10.41 -7.55
N TRP A 13 -48.45 9.44 -8.34
CA TRP A 13 -49.83 8.98 -8.30
C TRP A 13 -50.22 8.45 -6.92
N THR A 14 -49.34 7.69 -6.28
CA THR A 14 -49.57 7.13 -4.93
C THR A 14 -49.71 8.25 -3.90
N LEU A 15 -48.81 9.25 -3.94
CA LEU A 15 -48.89 10.41 -3.04
C LEU A 15 -50.14 11.26 -3.29
N ALA A 16 -50.57 11.40 -4.55
CA ALA A 16 -51.77 12.16 -4.91
C ALA A 16 -53.08 11.45 -4.51
N SER A 17 -53.06 10.11 -4.44
CA SER A 17 -54.25 9.30 -4.13
C SER A 17 -54.51 9.15 -2.62
N LEU A 18 -53.58 9.56 -1.77
CA LEU A 18 -53.68 9.46 -0.32
C LEU A 18 -53.96 10.83 0.30
N GLU A 19 -54.77 10.88 1.36
CA GLU A 19 -55.05 12.11 2.13
C GLU A 19 -53.88 12.44 3.08
N LEU A 20 -52.71 12.71 2.50
CA LEU A 20 -51.50 13.03 3.26
C LEU A 20 -51.45 14.52 3.65
N PRO A 21 -50.93 14.87 4.83
CA PRO A 21 -50.59 16.24 5.17
C PRO A 21 -49.64 16.86 4.12
N ARG A 22 -49.87 18.12 3.75
CA ARG A 22 -48.93 18.88 2.90
C ARG A 22 -47.73 19.32 3.76
N ALA A 23 -46.47 19.38 3.32
CA ALA A 23 -45.86 19.14 2.00
C ALA A 23 -45.46 17.67 1.78
N VAL A 24 -45.56 17.20 0.53
CA VAL A 24 -45.25 15.81 0.17
C VAL A 24 -43.79 15.65 -0.31
N PRO A 25 -43.15 14.50 -0.05
CA PRO A 25 -41.78 14.23 -0.50
C PRO A 25 -41.69 14.13 -2.03
N HIS A 26 -40.61 14.64 -2.61
CA HIS A 26 -40.36 14.59 -4.05
C HIS A 26 -39.18 13.67 -4.36
N GLN A 27 -39.32 12.88 -5.43
CA GLN A 27 -38.27 11.99 -5.91
C GLN A 27 -37.30 12.74 -6.84
N TYR A 28 -36.00 12.61 -6.57
CA TYR A 28 -34.94 13.04 -7.45
C TYR A 28 -33.92 11.91 -7.61
N GLU A 29 -33.54 11.64 -8.86
CA GLU A 29 -32.68 10.54 -9.25
C GLU A 29 -31.34 11.06 -9.75
N PHE A 30 -30.31 10.26 -9.51
CA PHE A 30 -28.95 10.49 -9.96
C PHE A 30 -28.36 9.17 -10.46
N ALA A 31 -27.33 9.28 -11.31
CA ALA A 31 -26.59 8.17 -11.87
C ALA A 31 -25.88 7.36 -10.76
N LYS A 32 -25.72 6.06 -10.98
CA LYS A 32 -24.99 5.21 -10.02
C LYS A 32 -23.49 5.47 -10.14
N LEU A 33 -22.79 5.38 -9.01
CA LEU A 33 -21.34 5.29 -9.04
C LEU A 33 -20.92 3.91 -9.56
N ASN A 34 -20.30 3.89 -10.75
CA ASN A 34 -19.63 2.71 -11.29
C ASN A 34 -18.13 2.96 -11.24
N LEU A 35 -17.41 2.22 -10.40
CA LEU A 35 -15.95 2.30 -10.31
C LEU A 35 -15.32 1.25 -11.22
N GLY A 36 -14.29 1.64 -11.98
CA GLY A 36 -13.53 0.68 -12.78
C GLY A 36 -12.93 -0.46 -11.93
N TYR A 37 -12.72 -1.62 -12.56
CA TYR A 37 -12.17 -2.83 -11.95
C TYR A 37 -12.96 -3.35 -10.74
N THR A 38 -14.25 -3.04 -10.68
CA THR A 38 -15.13 -3.33 -9.54
C THR A 38 -16.50 -3.79 -10.02
N ILE A 39 -17.20 -4.55 -9.19
CA ILE A 39 -18.64 -4.85 -9.36
C ILE A 39 -19.39 -4.46 -8.09
N VAL A 40 -20.61 -3.92 -8.23
CA VAL A 40 -21.43 -3.51 -7.07
C VAL A 40 -22.75 -4.29 -6.96
N SER A 41 -23.04 -5.18 -7.92
CA SER A 41 -24.24 -6.01 -7.90
C SER A 41 -24.22 -6.98 -6.71
N LYS A 42 -25.20 -6.87 -5.81
CA LYS A 42 -25.34 -7.76 -4.64
C LYS A 42 -25.31 -9.24 -5.01
N ARG A 43 -25.98 -9.62 -6.11
CA ARG A 43 -26.01 -11.00 -6.61
C ARG A 43 -24.61 -11.49 -6.98
N LYS A 44 -23.82 -10.66 -7.67
CA LYS A 44 -22.47 -11.03 -8.14
C LYS A 44 -21.45 -10.98 -7.01
N LEU A 45 -21.57 -10.02 -6.08
CA LEU A 45 -20.78 -10.01 -4.85
C LEU A 45 -21.03 -11.25 -3.98
N LEU A 46 -22.29 -11.71 -3.89
CA LEU A 46 -22.61 -12.95 -3.20
C LEU A 46 -21.94 -14.17 -3.87
N GLN A 47 -21.93 -14.22 -5.20
CA GLN A 47 -21.24 -15.28 -5.94
C GLN A 47 -19.73 -15.29 -5.66
N LEU A 48 -19.07 -14.14 -5.60
CA LEU A 48 -17.64 -14.07 -5.23
C LEU A 48 -17.36 -14.70 -3.85
N VAL A 49 -18.27 -14.49 -2.89
CA VAL A 49 -18.15 -15.04 -1.53
C VAL A 49 -18.46 -16.54 -1.49
N GLN A 50 -19.52 -16.97 -2.18
CA GLN A 50 -19.94 -18.38 -2.21
C GLN A 50 -18.91 -19.25 -2.93
N ASP A 51 -18.40 -18.77 -4.06
CA ASP A 51 -17.44 -19.47 -4.91
C ASP A 51 -15.98 -19.30 -4.44
N LYS A 52 -15.77 -18.69 -3.26
CA LYS A 52 -14.46 -18.56 -2.59
C LYS A 52 -13.40 -17.78 -3.36
N PHE A 53 -13.79 -16.88 -4.28
CA PHE A 53 -12.86 -15.90 -4.85
C PHE A 53 -12.36 -14.89 -3.80
N VAL A 54 -13.19 -14.64 -2.78
CA VAL A 54 -12.86 -13.80 -1.62
C VAL A 54 -13.16 -14.52 -0.31
N THR A 55 -12.52 -14.06 0.78
CA THR A 55 -12.64 -14.67 2.11
C THR A 55 -13.97 -14.35 2.81
N GLY A 56 -14.67 -13.30 2.38
CA GLY A 56 -15.95 -12.89 2.95
C GLY A 56 -16.38 -11.50 2.48
N TRP A 57 -17.46 -10.98 3.07
CA TRP A 57 -17.96 -9.62 2.80
C TRP A 57 -17.03 -8.51 3.30
N ASP A 58 -16.14 -8.81 4.25
CA ASP A 58 -15.13 -7.92 4.80
C ASP A 58 -13.75 -8.13 4.16
N ASP A 59 -13.61 -8.95 3.10
CA ASP A 59 -12.35 -9.14 2.39
C ASP A 59 -11.84 -7.78 1.84
N PRO A 60 -10.57 -7.41 2.04
CA PRO A 60 -10.01 -6.14 1.57
C PRO A 60 -10.08 -5.90 0.05
N ARG A 61 -10.31 -6.94 -0.75
CA ARG A 61 -10.53 -6.81 -2.21
C ARG A 61 -11.97 -6.47 -2.58
N MET A 62 -12.91 -6.64 -1.64
CA MET A 62 -14.32 -6.35 -1.86
C MET A 62 -14.59 -4.84 -1.82
N PRO A 63 -15.47 -4.33 -2.69
CA PRO A 63 -15.85 -2.92 -2.70
C PRO A 63 -16.90 -2.57 -1.64
N THR A 64 -17.06 -3.42 -0.63
CA THR A 64 -17.94 -3.17 0.51
C THR A 64 -17.28 -2.17 1.46
N ILE A 65 -18.09 -1.40 2.18
CA ILE A 65 -17.57 -0.47 3.19
C ILE A 65 -16.75 -1.21 4.26
N SER A 66 -17.16 -2.42 4.64
CA SER A 66 -16.40 -3.29 5.55
C SER A 66 -15.05 -3.73 4.97
N GLY A 67 -15.01 -4.13 3.69
CA GLY A 67 -13.79 -4.52 3.00
C GLY A 67 -12.81 -3.36 2.86
N LEU A 68 -13.29 -2.19 2.41
CA LEU A 68 -12.48 -0.97 2.32
C LEU A 68 -11.94 -0.52 3.69
N ARG A 69 -12.76 -0.60 4.75
CA ARG A 69 -12.31 -0.29 6.11
C ARG A 69 -11.21 -1.25 6.57
N ARG A 70 -11.38 -2.56 6.36
CA ARG A 70 -10.39 -3.59 6.73
C ARG A 70 -9.11 -3.49 5.89
N ARG A 71 -9.22 -3.08 4.63
CA ARG A 71 -8.09 -2.74 3.75
C ARG A 71 -7.24 -1.60 4.30
N GLY A 72 -7.82 -0.74 5.15
CA GLY A 72 -7.15 0.42 5.72
C GLY A 72 -7.52 1.74 5.06
N ILE A 73 -8.58 1.79 4.25
CA ILE A 73 -9.04 3.03 3.61
C ILE A 73 -9.69 3.95 4.65
N PRO A 74 -9.21 5.19 4.84
CA PRO A 74 -9.84 6.14 5.74
C PRO A 74 -11.24 6.54 5.25
N ALA A 75 -12.19 6.71 6.17
CA ALA A 75 -13.54 7.15 5.83
C ALA A 75 -13.55 8.56 5.20
N SER A 76 -12.60 9.42 5.60
CA SER A 76 -12.39 10.75 5.01
C SER A 76 -11.99 10.68 3.54
N ALA A 77 -11.10 9.76 3.16
CA ALA A 77 -10.71 9.54 1.77
C ALA A 77 -11.92 9.12 0.91
N LEU A 78 -12.76 8.21 1.42
CA LEU A 78 -13.95 7.76 0.72
C LEU A 78 -14.96 8.91 0.52
N ARG A 79 -15.19 9.72 1.55
CA ARG A 79 -16.06 10.92 1.43
C ARG A 79 -15.51 11.91 0.41
N ARG A 80 -14.20 12.19 0.47
CA ARG A 80 -13.52 13.09 -0.49
C ARG A 80 -13.67 12.59 -1.92
N PHE A 81 -13.48 11.30 -2.15
CA PHE A 81 -13.69 10.68 -3.45
C PHE A 81 -15.12 10.87 -3.96
N VAL A 82 -16.13 10.54 -3.15
CA VAL A 82 -17.54 10.68 -3.55
C VAL A 82 -17.92 12.13 -3.83
N ILE A 83 -17.45 13.08 -3.00
CA ILE A 83 -17.67 14.52 -3.22
C ILE A 83 -16.99 14.98 -4.52
N GLY A 84 -15.77 14.52 -4.78
CA GLY A 84 -14.99 14.90 -5.96
C GLY A 84 -15.55 14.37 -7.29
N VAL A 85 -16.16 13.18 -7.28
CA VAL A 85 -16.86 12.64 -8.47
C VAL A 85 -18.14 13.43 -8.78
N GLY A 86 -18.79 13.98 -7.75
CA GLY A 86 -20.01 14.76 -7.89
C GLY A 86 -21.26 13.90 -8.13
N VAL A 87 -22.40 14.58 -8.29
CA VAL A 87 -23.72 13.95 -8.50
C VAL A 87 -24.27 14.45 -9.82
N THR A 88 -24.49 13.53 -10.77
CA THR A 88 -25.02 13.85 -12.10
C THR A 88 -26.12 12.86 -12.51
N LYS A 89 -26.77 13.11 -13.65
CA LYS A 89 -27.67 12.16 -14.31
C LYS A 89 -27.00 11.42 -15.48
N PHE A 90 -25.68 11.50 -15.62
CA PHE A 90 -24.95 10.84 -16.69
C PHE A 90 -24.32 9.54 -16.18
N ASP A 91 -24.69 8.41 -16.78
CA ASP A 91 -24.10 7.12 -16.44
C ASP A 91 -22.70 7.00 -17.06
N SER A 92 -21.69 6.82 -16.21
CA SER A 92 -20.30 6.65 -16.64
C SER A 92 -19.53 5.75 -15.69
N VAL A 93 -18.42 5.20 -16.19
CA VAL A 93 -17.44 4.48 -15.38
C VAL A 93 -16.39 5.47 -14.90
N THR A 94 -16.29 5.61 -13.58
CA THR A 94 -15.26 6.41 -12.92
C THR A 94 -13.93 5.63 -12.93
N ASP A 95 -12.87 6.28 -13.41
CA ASP A 95 -11.53 5.70 -13.36
C ASP A 95 -11.11 5.47 -11.90
N VAL A 96 -10.64 4.25 -11.62
CA VAL A 96 -10.13 3.85 -10.30
C VAL A 96 -8.96 4.73 -9.84
N ALA A 97 -8.22 5.35 -10.77
CA ALA A 97 -7.17 6.31 -10.45
C ALA A 97 -7.69 7.51 -9.62
N VAL A 98 -8.96 7.92 -9.79
CA VAL A 98 -9.57 9.01 -9.01
C VAL A 98 -9.73 8.59 -7.55
N PHE A 99 -10.20 7.36 -7.31
CA PHE A 99 -10.28 6.78 -5.97
C PHE A 99 -8.90 6.63 -5.33
N ASP A 100 -7.96 6.05 -6.09
CA ASP A 100 -6.59 5.84 -5.64
C ASP A 100 -5.90 7.15 -5.24
N ASN A 101 -6.11 8.24 -5.99
CA ASN A 101 -5.58 9.56 -5.67
C ASN A 101 -6.18 10.13 -4.39
N ALA A 102 -7.51 10.06 -4.21
CA ALA A 102 -8.18 10.53 -2.99
C ALA A 102 -7.66 9.80 -1.74
N VAL A 103 -7.37 8.49 -1.86
CA VAL A 103 -6.77 7.69 -0.78
C VAL A 103 -5.34 8.14 -0.48
N ARG A 104 -4.49 8.33 -1.50
CA ARG A 104 -3.11 8.78 -1.30
C ARG A 104 -3.02 10.20 -0.72
N GLU A 105 -3.87 11.11 -1.18
CA GLU A 105 -3.94 12.48 -0.66
C GLU A 105 -4.28 12.53 0.84
N GLU A 106 -5.14 11.63 1.31
CA GLU A 106 -5.49 11.54 2.73
C GLU A 106 -4.36 10.89 3.55
N LEU A 107 -3.75 9.82 3.02
CA LEU A 107 -2.73 9.05 3.73
C LEU A 107 -1.36 9.73 3.77
N ASN A 108 -1.01 10.54 2.76
CA ASN A 108 0.29 11.21 2.72
C ASN A 108 0.53 12.14 3.92
N PRO A 109 -0.39 13.02 4.34
CA PRO A 109 -0.18 13.86 5.51
C PRO A 109 -0.40 13.13 6.85
N THR A 110 -1.11 12.01 6.89
CA THR A 110 -1.54 11.36 8.15
C THR A 110 -0.73 10.12 8.53
N ALA A 111 -0.15 9.40 7.57
CA ALA A 111 0.51 8.12 7.83
C ALA A 111 1.91 8.26 8.44
N LEU A 112 2.24 7.36 9.36
CA LEU A 112 3.57 7.25 9.96
C LEU A 112 4.53 6.50 9.03
N ARG A 113 5.69 7.05 8.76
CA ARG A 113 6.72 6.47 7.90
C ARG A 113 7.46 5.41 8.69
N ARG A 114 7.60 4.22 8.11
CA ARG A 114 8.26 3.06 8.70
C ARG A 114 9.09 2.33 7.64
N LEU A 115 10.19 1.73 8.06
CA LEU A 115 11.02 0.88 7.22
C LEU A 115 10.49 -0.56 7.32
N ALA A 116 10.29 -1.16 6.17
CA ALA A 116 9.86 -2.54 6.02
C ALA A 116 10.52 -3.08 4.77
N VAL A 117 10.88 -4.36 4.79
CA VAL A 117 11.46 -5.09 3.67
C VAL A 117 10.54 -6.26 3.37
N LEU A 118 9.93 -6.27 2.19
CA LEU A 118 8.92 -7.28 1.82
C LEU A 118 9.58 -8.56 1.33
N LYS A 119 10.68 -8.43 0.57
CA LYS A 119 11.44 -9.55 0.01
C LYS A 119 12.89 -9.47 0.50
N PRO A 120 13.22 -9.99 1.69
CA PRO A 120 14.51 -9.73 2.33
C PRO A 120 15.68 -10.43 1.62
N ILE A 121 16.70 -9.65 1.26
CA ILE A 121 18.06 -10.12 0.98
C ILE A 121 18.95 -9.73 2.16
N LYS A 122 19.73 -10.68 2.67
CA LYS A 122 20.72 -10.42 3.72
C LYS A 122 21.86 -9.56 3.17
N LEU A 123 22.23 -8.52 3.91
CA LEU A 123 23.38 -7.66 3.61
C LEU A 123 24.26 -7.53 4.84
N THR A 124 25.57 -7.75 4.68
CA THR A 124 26.58 -7.64 5.74
C THR A 124 27.48 -6.44 5.49
N LEU A 125 27.50 -5.50 6.44
CA LEU A 125 28.39 -4.35 6.48
C LEU A 125 29.74 -4.74 7.08
N THR A 126 30.72 -5.04 6.23
CA THR A 126 31.95 -5.74 6.59
C THR A 126 32.85 -4.97 7.56
N ASN A 127 32.76 -3.64 7.57
CA ASN A 127 33.54 -2.73 8.40
C ASN A 127 32.82 -2.25 9.67
N ILE A 128 31.66 -2.81 10.01
CA ILE A 128 30.99 -2.60 11.31
C ILE A 128 31.29 -3.81 12.21
N ALA A 129 31.67 -3.57 13.46
CA ALA A 129 32.04 -4.67 14.36
C ALA A 129 30.81 -5.54 14.71
N PRO A 130 30.98 -6.87 14.89
CA PRO A 130 29.90 -7.72 15.40
C PRO A 130 29.36 -7.20 16.74
N GLY A 131 28.03 -7.10 16.86
CA GLY A 131 27.36 -6.59 18.06
C GLY A 131 27.33 -5.06 18.19
N GLU A 132 28.03 -4.32 17.33
CA GLU A 132 27.94 -2.86 17.31
C GLU A 132 26.56 -2.40 16.83
N VAL A 133 25.95 -1.48 17.59
CA VAL A 133 24.66 -0.88 17.29
C VAL A 133 24.84 0.62 17.12
N LEU A 134 24.49 1.10 15.92
CA LEU A 134 24.61 2.50 15.53
C LEU A 134 23.23 3.12 15.47
N ASP A 135 22.94 4.05 16.38
CA ASP A 135 21.66 4.77 16.40
C ASP A 135 21.50 5.65 15.15
N CYS A 136 20.37 5.50 14.47
CA CYS A 136 19.89 6.37 13.40
C CYS A 136 18.58 7.03 13.81
N HIS A 137 18.32 8.24 13.34
CA HIS A 137 17.08 8.96 13.63
C HIS A 137 16.21 9.06 12.36
N ALA A 138 15.07 8.38 12.38
CA ALA A 138 14.11 8.37 11.27
C ALA A 138 12.92 9.26 11.58
N THR A 139 12.54 10.12 10.63
CA THR A 139 11.36 10.98 10.74
C THR A 139 10.08 10.14 10.71
N ASN A 140 9.15 10.41 11.63
CA ASN A 140 7.85 9.73 11.70
C ASN A 140 6.89 10.24 10.62
N ASN A 141 6.78 11.55 10.45
CA ASN A 141 5.90 12.14 9.45
C ASN A 141 6.52 13.44 8.92
N PRO A 142 7.13 13.41 7.72
CA PRO A 142 7.75 14.61 7.13
C PRO A 142 6.72 15.64 6.63
N GLN A 143 5.43 15.30 6.61
CA GLN A 143 4.35 16.23 6.23
C GLN A 143 3.70 16.91 7.44
N HIS A 144 4.08 16.52 8.66
CA HIS A 144 3.58 17.15 9.88
C HIS A 144 4.29 18.47 10.13
N ASP A 145 3.59 19.49 10.64
CA ASP A 145 4.18 20.81 10.91
C ASP A 145 5.36 20.74 11.89
N ASN A 146 5.26 19.82 12.86
CA ASN A 146 6.30 19.51 13.83
C ASN A 146 6.70 18.03 13.70
N PRO A 147 7.60 17.65 12.77
CA PRO A 147 7.98 16.25 12.57
C PRO A 147 8.71 15.69 13.80
N THR A 148 8.19 14.60 14.36
CA THR A 148 8.90 13.83 15.38
C THR A 148 9.84 12.81 14.73
N THR A 149 10.83 12.35 15.49
CA THR A 149 11.74 11.28 15.07
C THR A 149 11.63 10.06 15.97
N ARG A 150 12.15 8.93 15.50
CA ARG A 150 12.32 7.70 16.28
C ARG A 150 13.71 7.14 16.04
N LYS A 151 14.20 6.33 16.98
CA LYS A 151 15.45 5.60 16.79
C LYS A 151 15.25 4.39 15.88
N VAL A 152 16.23 4.13 15.03
CA VAL A 152 16.35 2.93 14.20
C VAL A 152 17.78 2.42 14.36
N ALA A 153 17.93 1.16 14.74
CA ALA A 153 19.24 0.55 14.93
C ALA A 153 19.85 0.15 13.56
N LEU A 154 21.05 0.66 13.25
CA LEU A 154 21.90 0.11 12.20
C LEU A 154 22.88 -0.87 12.85
N THR A 155 22.95 -2.09 12.35
CA THR A 155 23.90 -3.11 12.83
C THR A 155 24.70 -3.66 11.65
N ARG A 156 25.67 -4.52 11.95
CA ARG A 156 26.49 -5.20 10.94
C ARG A 156 25.63 -5.92 9.89
N GLU A 157 24.53 -6.54 10.31
CA GLU A 157 23.66 -7.30 9.41
C GLU A 157 22.34 -6.55 9.23
N VAL A 158 21.96 -6.33 7.97
CA VAL A 158 20.70 -5.69 7.60
C VAL A 158 19.99 -6.50 6.52
N TYR A 159 18.70 -6.27 6.38
CA TYR A 159 17.93 -6.71 5.21
C TYR A 159 17.64 -5.50 4.33
N ILE A 160 17.72 -5.71 3.01
CA ILE A 160 17.20 -4.82 1.98
C ILE A 160 16.17 -5.57 1.14
N ASP A 161 15.35 -4.86 0.38
CA ASP A 161 14.42 -5.52 -0.54
C ASP A 161 15.15 -6.11 -1.75
N HIS A 162 14.69 -7.27 -2.21
CA HIS A 162 15.24 -7.94 -3.37
C HIS A 162 15.20 -7.05 -4.61
N ASP A 163 14.15 -6.23 -4.75
CA ASP A 163 13.99 -5.32 -5.90
C ASP A 163 14.96 -4.11 -5.86
N ASP A 164 15.76 -3.98 -4.78
CA ASP A 164 16.79 -2.95 -4.62
C ASP A 164 18.20 -3.40 -5.01
N PHE A 165 18.39 -4.65 -5.43
CA PHE A 165 19.65 -5.14 -5.97
C PHE A 165 19.49 -5.73 -7.38
N ALA A 166 20.45 -5.41 -8.26
CA ALA A 166 20.51 -6.01 -9.59
C ALA A 166 21.97 -6.24 -10.01
N GLU A 167 22.32 -7.48 -10.34
CA GLU A 167 23.64 -7.82 -10.89
C GLU A 167 23.86 -7.19 -12.26
N VAL A 168 22.83 -7.29 -13.11
CA VAL A 168 22.78 -6.66 -14.43
C VAL A 168 21.71 -5.56 -14.39
N PRO A 169 22.07 -4.33 -13.98
CA PRO A 169 21.11 -3.27 -13.77
C PRO A 169 20.55 -2.78 -15.12
N PRO A 170 19.21 -2.60 -15.25
CA PRO A 170 18.64 -1.97 -16.43
C PRO A 170 19.06 -0.49 -16.55
N PRO A 171 18.86 0.16 -17.71
CA PRO A 171 19.07 1.59 -17.85
C PRO A 171 18.29 2.39 -16.79
N LYS A 172 18.90 3.48 -16.28
CA LYS A 172 18.33 4.34 -15.23
C LYS A 172 18.05 3.61 -13.89
N TYR A 173 18.73 2.50 -13.63
CA TYR A 173 18.72 1.87 -12.32
C TYR A 173 19.69 2.57 -11.36
N PHE A 174 19.15 3.09 -10.25
CA PHE A 174 19.90 3.88 -9.27
C PHE A 174 20.05 3.20 -7.91
N ARG A 175 19.62 1.95 -7.77
CA ARG A 175 19.79 1.17 -6.53
C ARG A 175 21.11 0.38 -6.56
N LEU A 176 21.25 -0.59 -5.65
CA LEU A 176 22.50 -1.29 -5.43
C LEU A 176 22.83 -2.26 -6.59
N LYS A 177 24.10 -2.31 -6.97
CA LYS A 177 24.65 -3.16 -8.02
C LYS A 177 26.09 -3.52 -7.67
N PRO A 178 26.69 -4.57 -8.26
CA PRO A 178 28.10 -4.92 -8.03
C PRO A 178 29.03 -3.71 -8.23
N GLY A 179 29.89 -3.43 -7.24
CA GLY A 179 30.82 -2.30 -7.23
C GLY A 179 30.17 -0.91 -7.09
N GLY A 180 28.83 -0.84 -7.09
CA GLY A 180 28.06 0.40 -7.00
C GLY A 180 27.77 0.81 -5.56
N GLU A 181 27.33 2.06 -5.42
CA GLU A 181 26.98 2.66 -4.12
C GLU A 181 25.51 3.06 -4.05
N VAL A 182 24.95 2.98 -2.85
CA VAL A 182 23.58 3.43 -2.55
C VAL A 182 23.52 3.98 -1.14
N ARG A 183 22.57 4.88 -0.86
CA ARG A 183 22.31 5.35 0.50
C ARG A 183 21.29 4.46 1.19
N LEU A 184 21.64 3.94 2.36
CA LEU A 184 20.67 3.38 3.31
C LEU A 184 19.94 4.55 3.95
N LYS A 185 18.61 4.62 3.79
CA LYS A 185 17.83 5.77 4.28
C LYS A 185 18.01 5.96 5.79
N TYR A 186 18.20 7.22 6.22
CA TYR A 186 18.52 7.63 7.60
C TYR A 186 19.87 7.16 8.17
N ALA A 187 20.66 6.40 7.41
CA ALA A 187 21.94 5.84 7.84
C ALA A 187 23.10 6.44 7.03
N CYS A 188 23.82 5.60 6.28
CA CYS A 188 25.02 5.95 5.54
C CYS A 188 24.95 5.51 4.07
N ILE A 189 25.93 5.92 3.29
CA ILE A 189 26.22 5.35 1.98
C ILE A 189 26.96 4.02 2.17
N ILE A 190 26.60 3.03 1.37
CA ILE A 190 27.26 1.72 1.32
C ILE A 190 27.73 1.42 -0.09
N LYS A 191 28.72 0.55 -0.24
CA LYS A 191 29.22 0.04 -1.52
C LYS A 191 29.12 -1.48 -1.55
N CYS A 192 28.58 -2.06 -2.61
CA CYS A 192 28.56 -3.52 -2.78
C CYS A 192 29.91 -4.02 -3.28
N ASP A 193 30.59 -4.82 -2.45
CA ASP A 193 31.92 -5.33 -2.72
C ASP A 193 31.89 -6.78 -3.22
N GLU A 194 30.99 -7.61 -2.69
CA GLU A 194 30.86 -9.03 -3.05
C GLU A 194 29.39 -9.47 -3.06
N VAL A 195 29.05 -10.33 -4.02
CA VAL A 195 27.73 -10.98 -4.15
C VAL A 195 27.92 -12.47 -3.87
N VAL A 196 27.36 -12.94 -2.76
CA VAL A 196 27.46 -14.33 -2.36
C VAL A 196 26.22 -15.07 -2.88
N LYS A 197 26.48 -16.19 -3.59
CA LYS A 197 25.46 -17.04 -4.17
C LYS A 197 25.52 -18.45 -3.60
N ASP A 198 24.38 -19.13 -3.61
CA ASP A 198 24.33 -20.56 -3.35
C ASP A 198 24.75 -21.39 -4.59
N ALA A 199 24.69 -22.71 -4.46
CA ALA A 199 25.02 -23.65 -5.54
C ALA A 199 24.06 -23.56 -6.75
N ALA A 200 22.84 -23.03 -6.56
CA ALA A 200 21.87 -22.82 -7.63
C ALA A 200 22.03 -21.45 -8.32
N GLY A 201 22.96 -20.62 -7.84
CA GLY A 201 23.20 -19.28 -8.36
C GLY A 201 22.24 -18.21 -7.80
N LEU A 202 21.46 -18.53 -6.77
CA LEU A 202 20.59 -17.57 -6.09
C LEU A 202 21.42 -16.71 -5.12
N ILE A 203 21.12 -15.41 -5.09
CA ILE A 203 21.79 -14.46 -4.20
C ILE A 203 21.29 -14.70 -2.77
N ILE A 204 22.21 -15.04 -1.88
CA ILE A 204 21.91 -15.31 -0.46
C ILE A 204 22.45 -14.23 0.48
N GLU A 205 23.51 -13.52 0.09
CA GLU A 205 24.10 -12.45 0.89
C GLU A 205 24.83 -11.43 -0.01
N LEU A 206 24.70 -10.15 0.35
CA LEU A 206 25.51 -9.07 -0.20
C LEU A 206 26.50 -8.59 0.86
N ARG A 207 27.79 -8.51 0.53
CA ARG A 207 28.79 -7.93 1.43
C ARG A 207 29.16 -6.54 0.94
N CYS A 208 29.02 -5.57 1.84
CA CYS A 208 29.19 -4.17 1.52
C CYS A 208 30.07 -3.47 2.56
N THR A 209 30.74 -2.41 2.16
CA THR A 209 31.43 -1.50 3.07
C THR A 209 30.56 -0.27 3.34
N ALA A 210 30.45 0.15 4.60
CA ALA A 210 29.72 1.35 5.01
C ALA A 210 30.65 2.58 5.10
N ASP A 211 30.28 3.67 4.43
CA ASP A 211 30.93 4.96 4.62
C ASP A 211 30.29 5.71 5.79
N LEU A 212 30.76 5.41 7.02
CA LEU A 212 30.19 6.00 8.25
C LEU A 212 30.36 7.53 8.33
N THR A 213 31.25 8.12 7.53
CA THR A 213 31.44 9.58 7.47
C THR A 213 30.25 10.31 6.82
N THR A 214 29.39 9.58 6.12
CA THR A 214 28.19 10.10 5.41
C THR A 214 26.91 10.02 6.23
N ARG A 215 27.01 9.60 7.50
CA ARG A 215 25.91 9.65 8.47
C ARG A 215 25.57 11.09 8.82
N ILE A 216 24.35 11.30 9.33
CA ILE A 216 23.94 12.59 9.89
C ILE A 216 24.92 12.98 11.01
N GLY A 217 25.47 14.20 10.92
CA GLY A 217 26.51 14.70 11.84
C GLY A 217 27.94 14.31 11.48
N GLY A 218 28.15 13.51 10.43
CA GLY A 218 29.48 13.17 9.90
C GLY A 218 30.04 14.22 8.93
N PRO A 219 31.36 14.23 8.68
CA PRO A 219 32.01 15.26 7.86
C PRO A 219 31.63 15.20 6.37
N ASN A 220 31.11 14.07 5.88
CA ASN A 220 30.71 13.87 4.49
C ASN A 220 29.19 13.65 4.34
N VAL A 221 28.38 14.19 5.26
CA VAL A 221 26.91 14.03 5.25
C VAL A 221 26.28 14.44 3.90
N ASP A 222 26.80 15.49 3.28
CA ASP A 222 26.31 16.05 2.02
C ASP A 222 26.73 15.27 0.76
N ARG A 223 27.54 14.21 0.91
CA ARG A 223 27.94 13.35 -0.20
C ARG A 223 26.69 12.73 -0.85
N LYS A 224 26.53 12.95 -2.15
CA LYS A 224 25.38 12.49 -2.92
C LYS A 224 25.69 11.19 -3.66
N VAL A 225 24.71 10.31 -3.67
CA VAL A 225 24.64 9.12 -4.54
C VAL A 225 23.30 9.14 -5.26
N LYS A 226 23.17 8.39 -6.37
CA LYS A 226 22.00 8.47 -7.24
C LYS A 226 20.73 7.86 -6.65
N GLY A 227 20.85 6.96 -5.68
CA GLY A 227 19.68 6.30 -5.08
C GLY A 227 19.78 6.11 -3.58
N THR A 228 18.60 6.00 -2.99
CA THR A 228 18.37 5.75 -1.57
C THR A 228 17.40 4.59 -1.46
N ILE A 229 17.72 3.60 -0.64
CA ILE A 229 16.91 2.40 -0.41
C ILE A 229 16.49 2.30 1.06
N HIS A 230 15.38 1.60 1.32
CA HIS A 230 14.98 1.27 2.68
C HIS A 230 15.69 -0.01 3.11
N TRP A 231 15.73 -0.26 4.40
CA TRP A 231 16.43 -1.38 5.01
C TRP A 231 15.91 -1.59 6.44
N VAL A 232 16.19 -2.74 7.03
CA VAL A 232 15.96 -2.98 8.47
C VAL A 232 17.14 -3.75 9.06
N SER A 233 17.47 -3.54 10.34
CA SER A 233 18.50 -4.32 11.02
C SER A 233 18.07 -5.78 11.17
N ALA A 234 18.93 -6.73 10.79
CA ALA A 234 18.61 -8.16 10.83
C ALA A 234 18.48 -8.69 12.27
N THR A 235 19.14 -8.04 13.23
CA THR A 235 19.15 -8.44 14.65
C THR A 235 18.07 -7.76 15.49
N HIS A 236 17.46 -6.68 14.97
CA HIS A 236 16.46 -5.88 15.69
C HIS A 236 15.11 -5.81 14.95
N CYS A 237 15.00 -6.36 13.74
CA CYS A 237 13.73 -6.39 13.02
C CYS A 237 12.75 -7.34 13.70
N ILE A 238 11.47 -7.06 13.51
CA ILE A 238 10.39 -8.01 13.77
C ILE A 238 9.95 -8.67 12.47
N GLU A 239 9.39 -9.86 12.57
CA GLU A 239 8.78 -10.55 11.45
C GLU A 239 7.26 -10.38 11.51
N ALA A 240 6.64 -10.18 10.35
CA ALA A 240 5.19 -10.04 10.22
C ALA A 240 4.70 -10.52 8.86
N GLU A 241 3.47 -11.01 8.83
CA GLU A 241 2.77 -11.27 7.59
C GLU A 241 2.35 -9.94 6.95
N VAL A 242 2.59 -9.79 5.66
CA VAL A 242 2.14 -8.63 4.88
C VAL A 242 1.32 -9.11 3.68
N ARG A 243 0.09 -8.61 3.58
CA ARG A 243 -0.87 -8.92 2.53
C ARG A 243 -0.89 -7.83 1.48
N LEU A 244 -0.34 -8.13 0.32
CA LEU A 244 -0.20 -7.24 -0.83
C LEU A 244 -1.42 -7.39 -1.72
N TYR A 245 -2.44 -6.57 -1.48
CA TYR A 245 -3.63 -6.53 -2.33
C TYR A 245 -3.38 -5.79 -3.63
N ASP A 246 -4.00 -6.28 -4.70
CA ASP A 246 -4.16 -5.62 -6.00
C ASP A 246 -5.65 -5.58 -6.38
N ARG A 247 -5.97 -5.09 -7.57
CA ARG A 247 -7.32 -5.06 -8.13
C ARG A 247 -7.90 -6.47 -8.18
N LEU A 248 -9.18 -6.60 -7.82
CA LEU A 248 -9.88 -7.88 -7.84
C LEU A 248 -10.14 -8.36 -9.28
N PHE A 249 -10.24 -7.43 -10.24
CA PHE A 249 -10.47 -7.73 -11.64
C PHE A 249 -9.34 -7.21 -12.52
N THR A 250 -9.10 -7.87 -13.64
CA THR A 250 -8.04 -7.55 -14.61
C THR A 250 -8.46 -6.52 -15.66
N ILE A 251 -9.78 -6.30 -15.84
CA ILE A 251 -10.33 -5.34 -16.81
C ILE A 251 -11.18 -4.24 -16.13
N PRO A 252 -11.28 -3.04 -16.73
CA PRO A 252 -12.03 -1.91 -16.15
C PRO A 252 -13.53 -2.19 -15.95
N GLU A 253 -14.15 -2.91 -16.89
CA GLU A 253 -15.57 -3.24 -16.85
C GLU A 253 -15.73 -4.76 -16.84
N PRO A 254 -15.49 -5.42 -15.69
CA PRO A 254 -15.47 -6.89 -15.61
C PRO A 254 -16.81 -7.52 -15.94
N ASP A 255 -17.88 -6.75 -15.98
CA ASP A 255 -19.24 -7.26 -16.11
C ASP A 255 -19.90 -6.96 -17.47
N ALA A 256 -19.16 -6.37 -18.40
CA ALA A 256 -19.67 -5.94 -19.70
C ALA A 256 -20.18 -7.11 -20.58
N ASP A 257 -19.57 -8.28 -20.47
CA ASP A 257 -19.95 -9.52 -21.18
C ASP A 257 -20.84 -10.46 -20.33
N GLY A 258 -21.14 -10.08 -19.08
CA GLY A 258 -21.88 -10.90 -18.13
C GLY A 258 -21.10 -12.04 -17.47
N GLU A 259 -19.81 -12.24 -17.82
CA GLU A 259 -18.96 -13.34 -17.37
C GLU A 259 -17.82 -12.88 -16.43
N PHE A 260 -18.14 -12.00 -15.49
CA PHE A 260 -17.18 -11.35 -14.58
C PHE A 260 -16.17 -12.28 -13.87
N LYS A 261 -16.52 -13.55 -13.65
CA LYS A 261 -15.62 -14.53 -13.02
C LYS A 261 -14.36 -14.80 -13.85
N LYS A 262 -14.45 -14.73 -15.18
CA LYS A 262 -13.29 -14.92 -16.09
C LYS A 262 -12.25 -13.82 -15.91
N HIS A 263 -12.67 -12.67 -15.42
CA HIS A 263 -11.85 -11.48 -15.27
C HIS A 263 -11.27 -11.30 -13.86
N VAL A 264 -11.51 -12.25 -12.93
CA VAL A 264 -10.93 -12.19 -11.58
C VAL A 264 -9.41 -12.31 -11.67
N ASN A 265 -8.71 -11.40 -10.98
CA ASN A 265 -7.26 -11.35 -10.95
C ASN A 265 -6.71 -12.42 -9.98
N PRO A 266 -5.98 -13.44 -10.48
CA PRO A 266 -5.37 -14.47 -9.63
C PRO A 266 -4.26 -13.89 -8.73
N HIS A 267 -3.71 -12.74 -9.08
CA HIS A 267 -2.70 -12.02 -8.32
C HIS A 267 -3.29 -10.87 -7.49
N SER A 268 -4.61 -10.89 -7.23
CA SER A 268 -5.29 -9.88 -6.40
C SER A 268 -4.85 -9.86 -4.93
N LEU A 269 -4.16 -10.91 -4.49
CA LEU A 269 -3.55 -11.03 -3.16
C LEU A 269 -2.26 -11.84 -3.26
N GLU A 270 -1.16 -11.25 -2.80
CA GLU A 270 0.09 -11.93 -2.49
C GLU A 270 0.35 -11.80 -0.98
N VAL A 271 0.72 -12.90 -0.32
CA VAL A 271 1.04 -12.92 1.11
C VAL A 271 2.53 -13.17 1.26
N VAL A 272 3.23 -12.30 1.98
CA VAL A 272 4.68 -12.40 2.19
C VAL A 272 5.03 -12.31 3.67
N THR A 273 6.12 -12.95 4.06
CA THR A 273 6.73 -12.78 5.39
C THR A 273 7.78 -11.69 5.32
N ALA A 274 7.46 -10.51 5.85
CA ALA A 274 8.30 -9.33 5.76
C ALA A 274 9.17 -9.13 7.01
N LYS A 275 10.26 -8.38 6.86
CA LYS A 275 11.09 -7.89 7.98
C LYS A 275 10.77 -6.42 8.21
N LEU A 276 10.28 -6.08 9.40
CA LEU A 276 9.84 -4.74 9.77
C LEU A 276 10.77 -4.14 10.82
N GLU A 277 10.90 -2.82 10.85
CA GLU A 277 11.63 -2.16 11.94
C GLU A 277 10.96 -2.38 13.32
N ALA A 278 11.76 -2.38 14.39
CA ALA A 278 11.31 -2.69 15.75
C ALA A 278 10.11 -1.84 16.24
N SER A 279 10.02 -0.57 15.82
CA SER A 279 8.95 0.34 16.27
C SER A 279 7.54 -0.07 15.80
N LEU A 280 7.44 -1.02 14.86
CA LEU A 280 6.18 -1.60 14.43
C LEU A 280 5.66 -2.69 15.38
N ALA A 281 6.40 -3.07 16.41
CA ALA A 281 5.91 -3.95 17.47
C ALA A 281 4.72 -3.33 18.22
N ASP A 282 4.75 -1.99 18.37
CA ASP A 282 3.69 -1.20 19.01
C ASP A 282 2.66 -0.67 17.98
N ALA A 283 2.54 -1.31 16.82
CA ALA A 283 1.60 -0.87 15.79
C ALA A 283 0.14 -1.02 16.27
N THR A 284 -0.70 -0.06 15.90
CA THR A 284 -2.13 -0.05 16.27
C THR A 284 -3.01 0.07 15.04
N SER A 285 -4.28 -0.35 15.16
CA SER A 285 -5.28 -0.21 14.11
C SER A 285 -5.71 1.25 13.87
N ASP A 286 -5.39 2.15 14.80
CA ASP A 286 -5.74 3.58 14.73
C ASP A 286 -4.84 4.34 13.76
N HIS A 287 -3.63 3.83 13.54
CA HIS A 287 -2.68 4.43 12.64
C HIS A 287 -2.69 3.79 11.25
N ARG A 288 -2.18 4.56 10.30
CA ARG A 288 -1.78 4.08 8.98
C ARG A 288 -0.29 4.29 8.84
N TYR A 289 0.35 3.37 8.15
CA TYR A 289 1.79 3.35 8.01
C TYR A 289 2.14 3.50 6.54
N GLN A 290 3.08 4.38 6.23
CA GLN A 290 3.74 4.37 4.93
C GLN A 290 5.00 3.53 5.09
N PHE A 291 5.00 2.32 4.52
CA PHE A 291 6.25 1.58 4.36
C PHE A 291 7.02 2.23 3.23
N GLU A 292 8.18 2.78 3.59
CA GLU A 292 8.85 3.75 2.72
C GLU A 292 9.28 3.11 1.40
N ARG A 293 8.94 3.79 0.29
CA ARG A 293 9.10 3.33 -1.10
C ARG A 293 8.18 2.17 -1.53
N LEU A 294 7.38 1.62 -0.63
CA LEU A 294 6.53 0.46 -0.91
C LEU A 294 5.06 0.85 -1.09
N GLY A 295 4.49 1.56 -0.11
CA GLY A 295 3.07 1.88 -0.12
C GLY A 295 2.55 2.28 1.24
N TYR A 296 1.23 2.37 1.34
CA TYR A 296 0.52 2.56 2.59
C TYR A 296 -0.08 1.25 3.07
N PHE A 297 -0.02 1.04 4.38
CA PHE A 297 -0.37 -0.19 5.05
C PHE A 297 -1.18 0.11 6.32
N ALA A 298 -2.01 -0.86 6.71
CA ALA A 298 -2.77 -0.83 7.95
C ALA A 298 -2.62 -2.18 8.66
N LEU A 299 -2.60 -2.16 9.98
CA LEU A 299 -2.71 -3.39 10.77
C LEU A 299 -4.11 -4.01 10.52
N ASP A 300 -4.18 -5.30 10.20
CA ASP A 300 -5.45 -5.99 9.97
C ASP A 300 -6.22 -6.07 11.29
N SER A 301 -7.36 -5.39 11.35
CA SER A 301 -8.14 -5.24 12.58
C SER A 301 -8.78 -6.54 13.08
N LYS A 302 -8.79 -7.60 12.27
CA LYS A 302 -9.46 -8.86 12.60
C LYS A 302 -8.44 -9.91 13.00
N ASP A 303 -7.46 -10.16 12.15
CA ASP A 303 -6.51 -11.25 12.32
C ASP A 303 -5.34 -10.85 13.24
N SER A 304 -5.06 -9.54 13.38
CA SER A 304 -4.03 -9.06 14.33
C SER A 304 -4.55 -8.78 15.75
N ALA A 305 -5.86 -8.89 16.00
CA ALA A 305 -6.46 -8.45 17.28
C ALA A 305 -5.97 -9.24 18.50
N ALA A 306 -5.62 -10.52 18.31
CA ALA A 306 -5.04 -11.40 19.33
C ALA A 306 -3.95 -12.32 18.76
N GLY A 307 -3.52 -12.03 17.53
CA GLY A 307 -2.64 -12.88 16.72
C GLY A 307 -1.30 -12.22 16.41
N PRO A 308 -0.51 -12.80 15.51
CA PRO A 308 0.68 -12.14 14.99
C PRO A 308 0.31 -10.82 14.30
N LEU A 309 1.28 -9.91 14.19
CA LEU A 309 1.09 -8.68 13.43
C LEU A 309 0.90 -9.01 11.95
N ILE A 310 -0.24 -8.59 11.38
CA ILE A 310 -0.58 -8.78 9.98
C ILE A 310 -0.88 -7.41 9.37
N PHE A 311 -0.13 -7.02 8.34
CA PHE A 311 -0.34 -5.74 7.66
C PHE A 311 -1.00 -5.92 6.30
N ASN A 312 -2.08 -5.19 6.06
CA ASN A 312 -2.72 -5.08 4.76
C ASN A 312 -2.13 -3.91 3.99
N ARG A 313 -1.73 -4.11 2.73
CA ARG A 313 -1.42 -3.01 1.81
C ARG A 313 -2.71 -2.29 1.44
N THR A 314 -2.87 -1.08 1.95
CA THR A 314 -3.98 -0.19 1.61
C THR A 314 -3.90 0.19 0.14
N ILE A 315 -2.77 0.77 -0.28
CA ILE A 315 -2.53 1.20 -1.66
C ILE A 315 -1.03 1.37 -1.90
N THR A 316 -0.57 1.15 -3.13
CA THR A 316 0.82 1.44 -3.55
C THR A 316 1.10 2.95 -3.53
N LEU A 317 2.38 3.32 -3.51
CA LEU A 317 2.76 4.70 -3.84
C LEU A 317 2.38 5.03 -5.29
N LYS A 318 2.39 6.30 -5.66
CA LYS A 318 2.24 6.69 -7.06
C LYS A 318 3.43 6.13 -7.83
N ASP A 319 3.20 5.26 -8.80
CA ASP A 319 4.28 4.79 -9.68
C ASP A 319 4.89 5.99 -10.39
N ALA A 320 6.17 6.26 -10.11
CA ALA A 320 6.95 7.23 -10.87
C ALA A 320 7.34 6.68 -12.27
N TRP A 321 7.04 5.40 -12.52
CA TRP A 321 7.45 4.68 -13.71
C TRP A 321 6.22 4.05 -14.37
N VAL A 322 5.61 4.77 -15.31
CA VAL A 322 4.76 4.17 -16.32
C VAL A 322 5.70 3.68 -17.42
N PRO A 323 5.82 2.36 -17.68
CA PRO A 323 6.45 1.94 -18.92
C PRO A 323 5.63 2.57 -20.05
N LYS A 324 6.27 3.45 -20.83
CA LYS A 324 5.65 3.93 -22.07
C LYS A 324 5.30 2.68 -22.88
N LYS A 325 4.01 2.53 -23.19
CA LYS A 325 3.55 1.63 -24.25
C LYS A 325 4.28 1.96 -25.54
#